data_AF-G5ABM8-F1
#
_entry.id   AF-G5ABM8-F1
#
_cell.length_a   1.000
_cell.length_b   1.000
_cell.length_c   1.000
_cell.angle_alpha   90.00
_cell.angle_beta   90.00
_cell.angle_gamma   90.00
#
_symmetry.space_group_name_H-M   'P 1'
#
loop_
_entity.id
_entity.type
_entity.pdbx_description
1 polymer ?
#
loop_
_entity_poly.entity_id
_entity_poly.type
_entity_poly.pdbx_seq_one_letter_code
_entity_poly.pdbx_strand_id
1 'polypeptide(L)' 'GGKQCTHPGCTNKAQSRDKCRTHTKGGRCSFSGCDKQAQFKGLCAGHGGRRVCSHPGCEKKVVSRGKCGDH' A
#
# COMPACT_ATOMS: atom_id res chain seq x y z
N GLY A 1 12.49 -1.84 -23.91
CA GLY A 1 12.58 -0.57 -23.16
C GLY A 1 11.43 -0.50 -22.16
N GLY A 2 11.71 -0.22 -20.88
CA GLY A 2 10.67 -0.09 -19.86
C GLY A 2 10.03 1.29 -19.85
N LYS A 3 8.70 1.34 -19.72
CA LYS A 3 7.87 2.55 -19.57
C LYS A 3 8.33 3.41 -18.38
N GLN A 4 8.24 4.75 -18.51
CA GLN A 4 8.49 5.69 -17.41
C GLN A 4 7.21 5.90 -16.58
N CYS A 5 7.39 6.34 -15.34
CA CYS A 5 6.27 6.71 -14.48
C CYS A 5 5.48 7.88 -15.09
N THR A 6 4.17 7.73 -15.20
CA THR A 6 3.21 8.75 -15.64
C THR A 6 2.96 9.85 -14.59
N HIS A 7 3.67 9.81 -13.46
CA HIS A 7 3.50 10.82 -12.43
C HIS A 7 4.28 12.07 -12.86
N PRO A 8 3.65 13.26 -12.88
CA PRO A 8 4.33 14.49 -13.28
C PRO A 8 5.57 14.70 -12.42
N GLY A 9 6.69 15.01 -13.06
CA GLY A 9 8.00 15.19 -12.42
C GLY A 9 8.72 13.92 -11.96
N CYS A 10 8.18 12.71 -12.23
CA CYS A 10 8.83 11.47 -11.82
C CYS A 10 9.70 10.88 -12.93
N THR A 11 11.01 10.84 -12.71
CA THR A 11 11.99 10.23 -13.63
C THR A 11 12.18 8.73 -13.42
N ASN A 12 11.50 8.14 -12.42
CA ASN A 12 11.62 6.71 -12.14
C ASN A 12 10.95 5.83 -13.20
N LYS A 13 11.47 4.61 -13.37
CA LYS A 13 10.88 3.62 -14.28
C LYS A 13 9.56 3.10 -13.73
N ALA A 14 8.56 2.99 -14.60
CA ALA A 14 7.30 2.35 -14.25
C ALA A 14 7.51 0.86 -14.06
N GLN A 15 7.05 0.34 -12.91
CA GLN A 15 7.04 -1.10 -12.64
C GLN A 15 5.72 -1.74 -13.05
N SER A 16 4.59 -1.08 -12.81
CA SER A 16 3.26 -1.61 -13.14
C SER A 16 2.26 -0.47 -13.31
N ARG A 17 1.26 -0.64 -14.18
CA ARG A 17 0.19 0.37 -14.46
C ARG A 17 0.75 1.78 -14.71
N ASP A 18 1.86 1.85 -15.44
CA ASP A 18 2.53 3.10 -15.83
C ASP A 18 3.02 3.96 -14.66
N LYS A 19 3.21 3.37 -13.47
CA LYS A 19 3.71 4.07 -12.28
C LYS A 19 4.96 3.37 -11.72
N CYS A 20 5.89 4.13 -11.14
CA CYS A 20 7.10 3.59 -10.52
C CYS A 20 6.80 2.95 -9.16
N ARG A 21 7.76 2.25 -8.54
CA ARG A 21 7.59 1.51 -7.28
C ARG A 21 6.99 2.35 -6.13
N THR A 22 7.24 3.66 -6.10
CA THR A 22 6.68 4.59 -5.11
C THR A 22 5.27 5.04 -5.47
N HIS A 23 4.96 5.16 -6.76
CA HIS A 23 3.65 5.59 -7.27
C HIS A 23 2.71 4.43 -7.62
N THR A 24 3.18 3.17 -7.58
CA THR A 24 2.37 1.95 -7.74
C THR A 24 1.76 1.48 -6.43
N LYS A 25 2.28 1.92 -5.27
CA LYS A 25 1.82 1.49 -3.96
C LYS A 25 0.73 2.41 -3.43
N GLY A 26 -0.52 2.06 -3.75
CA GLY A 26 -1.74 2.64 -3.18
C GLY A 26 -1.93 4.13 -3.50
N GLY A 27 -3.17 4.53 -3.78
CA GLY A 27 -3.49 5.96 -3.86
C GLY A 27 -3.24 6.68 -2.53
N ARG A 28 -3.73 7.92 -2.42
CA ARG A 28 -3.89 8.52 -1.09
C ARG A 28 -4.90 7.72 -0.26
N CYS A 29 -4.80 7.85 1.05
CA CYS A 29 -5.78 7.29 1.96
C CYS A 29 -7.19 7.77 1.57
N SER A 30 -8.15 6.85 1.44
CA SER A 30 -9.56 7.14 1.18
C SER A 30 -10.25 7.82 2.36
N PHE A 31 -9.56 7.97 3.49
CA PHE A 31 -10.08 8.69 4.66
C PHE A 31 -10.11 10.19 4.37
N SER A 32 -11.26 10.83 4.60
CA SER A 32 -11.48 12.25 4.35
C SER A 32 -10.45 13.11 5.10
N GLY A 33 -9.74 13.97 4.36
CA GLY A 33 -8.69 14.84 4.91
C GLY A 33 -7.35 14.15 5.21
N CYS A 34 -7.18 12.88 4.84
CA CYS A 34 -5.91 12.18 5.04
C CYS A 34 -5.04 12.20 3.79
N ASP A 35 -3.97 13.01 3.81
CA ASP A 35 -2.99 13.03 2.71
C ASP A 35 -1.92 11.92 2.80
N LYS A 36 -2.01 11.05 3.83
CA LYS A 36 -1.08 9.91 3.97
C LYS A 36 -1.29 8.90 2.85
N GLN A 37 -0.20 8.24 2.43
CA GLN A 37 -0.24 7.19 1.42
C GLN A 37 -1.04 5.98 1.90
N ALA A 38 -1.91 5.46 1.03
CA ALA A 38 -2.61 4.22 1.27
C ALA A 38 -1.64 3.05 1.19
N GLN A 39 -1.66 2.22 2.22
CA GLN A 39 -0.82 1.04 2.35
C GLN A 39 -1.59 -0.25 2.04
N PHE A 40 -2.88 -0.30 2.40
CA PHE A 40 -3.73 -1.47 2.13
C PHE A 40 -5.20 -1.05 2.01
N LYS A 41 -5.96 -1.67 1.08
CA LYS A 41 -7.38 -1.36 0.82
C LYS A 41 -7.70 0.14 0.65
N GLY A 42 -6.77 0.93 0.10
CA GLY A 42 -6.96 2.37 -0.04
C GLY A 42 -6.84 3.16 1.26
N LEU A 43 -6.44 2.57 2.38
CA LEU A 43 -6.28 3.26 3.66
C LEU A 43 -4.81 3.34 4.07
N CYS A 44 -4.43 4.34 4.88
CA CYS A 44 -3.09 4.48 5.44
C CYS A 44 -2.92 3.68 6.74
N ALA A 45 -1.68 3.48 7.21
CA ALA A 45 -1.40 2.67 8.41
C ALA A 45 -2.16 3.12 9.68
N GLY A 46 -2.49 4.40 9.80
CA GLY A 46 -3.30 4.94 10.92
C GLY A 46 -4.80 4.71 10.76
N HIS A 47 -5.31 4.68 9.53
CA HIS A 47 -6.74 4.54 9.22
C HIS A 47 -7.12 3.11 8.77
N GLY A 48 -6.39 2.07 9.20
CA GLY A 48 -6.73 0.67 8.85
C GLY A 48 -6.08 0.14 7.58
N GLY A 49 -5.16 0.90 6.99
CA GLY A 49 -4.27 0.51 5.89
C GLY A 49 -3.20 -0.50 6.25
N ARG A 50 -3.49 -1.41 7.18
CA ARG A 50 -2.57 -2.47 7.59
C ARG A 50 -3.24 -3.80 7.35
N ARG A 51 -2.48 -4.76 6.82
CA ARG A 51 -2.94 -6.14 6.80
C ARG A 51 -2.89 -6.65 8.23
N VAL A 52 -4.04 -7.12 8.71
CA VAL A 52 -4.16 -7.83 9.98
C VAL A 52 -4.03 -9.33 9.73
N CYS A 53 -3.70 -10.09 10.77
CA CYS A 53 -3.68 -11.54 10.71
C CYS A 53 -5.06 -12.06 10.30
N SER A 54 -5.12 -12.98 9.34
CA SER A 54 -6.36 -13.65 8.95
C SER A 54 -6.88 -14.64 10.01
N HIS A 55 -6.22 -14.72 11.18
CA HIS A 55 -6.62 -15.63 12.25
C HIS A 55 -7.78 -15.00 13.04
N PRO A 56 -8.88 -15.73 13.29
CA PRO A 56 -10.03 -15.20 14.02
C PRO A 56 -9.61 -14.71 15.41
N GLY A 57 -10.02 -13.48 15.76
CA GLY A 57 -9.64 -12.85 17.04
C GLY A 57 -8.22 -12.27 17.10
N CYS A 58 -7.46 -12.28 16.00
CA CYS A 58 -6.10 -11.75 15.99
C CYS A 58 -6.02 -10.37 15.32
N GLU A 59 -5.71 -9.34 16.11
CA GLU A 59 -5.50 -7.97 15.63
C GLU A 59 -4.04 -7.64 15.31
N LYS A 60 -3.14 -8.63 15.43
CA LYS A 60 -1.72 -8.48 15.13
C LYS A 60 -1.52 -8.20 13.64
N LYS A 61 -0.47 -7.46 13.31
CA LYS A 61 -0.11 -7.16 11.92
C LYS A 61 0.36 -8.43 11.20
N VAL A 62 -0.03 -8.53 9.94
CA VAL A 62 0.49 -9.56 9.05
C VAL A 62 1.99 -9.37 8.87
N VAL A 63 2.75 -10.43 9.09
CA VAL A 63 4.20 -10.46 8.84
C VAL A 63 4.45 -11.16 7.51
N SER A 64 3.79 -12.31 7.27
CA SER A 64 3.94 -13.06 6.03
C SER A 64 2.69 -13.89 5.72
N ARG A 65 2.44 -14.17 4.43
CA ARG A 65 1.38 -15.08 3.95
C ARG A 65 -0.05 -14.90 4.53
N GLY A 66 -0.42 -13.71 4.98
CA GLY A 66 -1.74 -13.49 5.57
C GLY A 66 -1.83 -13.75 7.07
N LYS A 67 -0.72 -14.06 7.76
CA LYS A 67 -0.67 -14.25 9.21
C LYS A 67 0.36 -13.38 9.92
N CYS A 68 0.18 -13.18 11.22
CA CYS A 68 1.19 -12.56 12.09
C CYS A 68 2.29 -13.56 12.45
N GLY A 69 3.41 -13.11 13.03
CA GLY A 69 4.52 -14.02 13.40
C GLY A 69 4.18 -15.11 14.42
N ASP A 70 3.01 -14.99 15.07
CA ASP A 70 2.46 -15.93 16.04
C ASP A 70 1.71 -17.11 15.39
N HIS A 71 1.33 -17.01 14.11
CA HIS A 71 0.38 -17.90 13.43
C HIS A 71 0.84 -18.30 12.02
#